data_AF-A0A966JD38-F1
#
_entry.id   AF-A0A966JD38-F1
#
_cell.length_a   1.000
_cell.length_b   1.000
_cell.length_c   1.000
_cell.angle_alpha   90.00
_cell.angle_beta   90.00
_cell.angle_gamma   90.00
#
_symmetry.space_group_name_H-M   'P 1'
#
loop_
_entity.id
_entity.type
_entity.pdbx_description
1 polymer ?
#
loop_
_entity_poly.entity_id
_entity_poly.type
_entity_poly.pdbx_seq_one_letter_code
_entity_poly.pdbx_strand_id
1 'polypeptide(L)'
;MIAPNFRPVEAESSFVIELSQFTGPLDLLLSLIRDEQVDIYDIPIARIAEQFLGRISTLGLDEAADYLEMAARLLRIKAQMRLPRADGG
;
A
#
# COMPACT_ATOMS: atom_id res chain seq x y z
N MET A 1 -0.67 4.43 45.79
CA MET A 1 -0.78 5.09 44.48
C MET A 1 0.40 4.62 43.64
N ILE A 2 0.16 3.79 42.62
CA ILE A 2 1.21 3.22 41.76
C ILE A 2 1.13 3.98 40.44
N ALA A 3 2.20 4.66 40.03
CA ALA A 3 2.24 5.36 38.75
C ALA A 3 2.20 4.34 37.60
N PRO A 4 1.44 4.58 36.52
CA PRO A 4 1.47 3.71 35.35
C PRO A 4 2.82 3.86 34.62
N ASN A 5 3.53 2.76 34.46
CA ASN A 5 4.70 2.69 33.57
C ASN A 5 4.20 2.77 32.12
N PHE A 6 4.27 3.96 31.53
CA PHE A 6 4.11 4.15 30.10
C PHE A 6 5.37 3.62 29.40
N ARG A 7 5.31 2.38 28.91
CA ARG A 7 6.29 1.89 27.95
C ARG A 7 5.98 2.59 26.61
N PRO A 8 6.90 3.38 26.04
CA PRO A 8 6.73 3.85 24.67
C PRO A 8 6.65 2.60 23.80
N VAL A 9 5.58 2.48 23.01
CA VAL A 9 5.51 1.50 21.93
C VAL A 9 6.68 1.86 21.00
N GLU A 10 7.65 0.95 20.89
CA GLU A 10 8.77 1.12 19.96
C GLU A 10 8.17 1.31 18.57
N ALA A 11 8.36 2.48 17.99
CA ALA A 11 7.94 2.77 16.64
C ALA A 11 8.64 1.77 15.72
N GLU A 12 7.89 0.81 15.20
CA GLU A 12 8.35 -0.07 14.14
C GLU A 12 8.96 0.82 13.06
N SER A 13 10.21 0.51 12.70
CA SER A 13 11.05 1.28 11.80
C SER A 13 10.25 1.85 10.64
N SER A 14 9.96 3.16 10.69
CA SER A 14 9.41 3.88 9.55
C SER A 14 10.47 3.84 8.45
N PHE A 15 10.39 2.83 7.59
CA PHE A 15 11.27 2.69 6.45
C PHE A 15 10.93 3.80 5.46
N VAL A 16 11.61 4.94 5.59
CA VAL A 16 11.53 6.06 4.64
C VAL A 16 12.20 5.59 3.36
N ILE A 17 11.40 5.21 2.36
CA ILE A 17 11.90 4.92 1.02
C ILE A 17 11.79 6.21 0.20
N GLU A 18 12.90 6.64 -0.36
CA GLU A 18 12.93 7.73 -1.33
C GLU A 18 12.34 7.22 -2.66
N LEU A 19 11.23 7.83 -3.10
CA LEU A 19 10.56 7.45 -4.34
C LEU A 19 11.37 7.77 -5.61
N SER A 20 12.42 8.58 -5.49
CA SER A 20 13.31 8.99 -6.58
C SER A 20 14.02 7.82 -7.29
N GLN A 21 14.02 6.63 -6.67
CA GLN A 21 14.63 5.41 -7.23
C GLN A 21 13.72 4.65 -8.20
N PHE A 22 12.43 5.00 -8.31
CA PHE A 22 11.48 4.30 -9.17
C PHE A 22 11.16 5.10 -10.42
N THR A 23 11.06 4.42 -11.56
CA THR A 23 10.79 5.07 -12.87
C THR A 23 9.29 5.26 -13.14
N GLY A 24 8.43 5.08 -12.13
CA GLY A 24 6.98 5.21 -12.25
C GLY A 24 6.19 4.25 -11.35
N PRO A 25 4.84 4.31 -11.40
CA PRO A 25 3.97 3.54 -10.51
C PRO A 25 4.05 2.02 -10.74
N LEU A 26 4.36 1.57 -11.96
CA LEU A 26 4.52 0.14 -12.24
C LEU A 26 5.77 -0.45 -11.59
N ASP A 27 6.88 0.29 -11.62
CA ASP A 27 8.14 -0.15 -11.02
C ASP A 27 8.03 -0.23 -9.49
N LEU A 28 7.38 0.77 -8.89
CA LEU A 28 6.98 0.73 -7.49
C LEU A 28 6.05 -0.46 -7.18
N LEU A 29 5.07 -0.75 -8.03
CA LEU A 29 4.20 -1.90 -7.82
C LEU A 29 4.99 -3.23 -7.86
N LEU A 30 5.92 -3.37 -8.81
CA LEU A 30 6.75 -4.55 -8.95
C LEU A 30 7.72 -4.74 -7.78
N SER A 31 8.25 -3.66 -7.20
CA SER A 31 9.07 -3.74 -5.98
C SER A 31 8.23 -4.22 -4.80
N LEU A 32 7.03 -3.67 -4.60
CA LEU A 32 6.11 -4.09 -3.54
C LEU A 32 5.72 -5.57 -3.67
N ILE A 33 5.43 -6.04 -4.89
CA ILE A 33 5.09 -7.46 -5.14
C ILE A 33 6.27 -8.38 -4.82
N ARG A 34 7.50 -7.97 -5.17
CA ARG A 34 8.72 -8.74 -4.85
C ARG A 34 8.97 -8.82 -3.35
N ASP A 35 8.80 -7.71 -2.64
CA ASP A 35 9.05 -7.61 -1.20
C ASP A 35 8.08 -8.49 -0.40
N GLU A 36 6.84 -8.63 -0.87
CA GLU A 36 5.81 -9.35 -0.16
C GLU A 36 5.98 -10.89 -0.22
N GLN A 37 6.89 -11.43 -1.07
CA GLN A 37 7.19 -12.87 -1.21
C GLN A 37 5.93 -13.75 -1.30
N VAL A 38 4.87 -13.22 -1.90
CA VAL A 38 3.59 -13.93 -2.00
C VAL A 38 3.57 -14.75 -3.28
N ASP A 39 3.08 -15.98 -3.18
CA ASP A 39 2.73 -16.80 -4.34
C ASP A 39 1.84 -15.97 -5.29
N ILE A 40 2.25 -15.82 -6.56
CA ILE A 40 1.63 -14.89 -7.55
C ILE A 40 0.11 -15.09 -7.72
N TYR A 41 -0.41 -16.24 -7.29
CA TYR A 41 -1.83 -16.58 -7.33
C TYR A 41 -2.65 -16.05 -6.14
N ASP A 42 -2.01 -15.64 -5.05
CA ASP A 42 -2.67 -15.22 -3.81
C ASP A 42 -2.19 -13.84 -3.34
N ILE A 43 -1.84 -12.97 -4.28
CA ILE A 43 -1.39 -11.59 -3.99
C ILE A 43 -2.50 -10.88 -3.19
N PRO A 44 -2.27 -10.52 -1.91
CA PRO A 44 -3.22 -9.74 -1.14
C PRO A 44 -3.21 -8.31 -1.69
N ILE A 45 -3.96 -8.06 -2.77
CA ILE A 45 -4.12 -6.75 -3.41
C ILE A 45 -4.43 -5.66 -2.36
N ALA A 46 -5.16 -6.02 -1.30
CA ALA A 46 -5.45 -5.15 -0.18
C ALA A 46 -4.18 -4.59 0.52
N ARG A 47 -3.16 -5.41 0.72
CA ARG A 47 -1.87 -5.03 1.31
C ARG A 47 -1.02 -4.24 0.34
N ILE A 48 -0.89 -4.71 -0.91
CA ILE A 48 -0.18 -3.98 -1.97
C ILE A 48 -0.76 -2.57 -2.15
N ALA A 49 -2.09 -2.43 -2.14
CA ALA A 49 -2.76 -1.13 -2.20
C ALA A 49 -2.43 -0.22 -1.00
N GLU A 50 -2.41 -0.76 0.22
CA GLU A 50 -2.04 -0.02 1.42
C GLU A 50 -0.58 0.45 1.38
N GLN A 51 0.33 -0.44 0.97
CA GLN A 51 1.74 -0.12 0.84
C GLN A 51 1.98 0.92 -0.26
N PHE A 52 1.33 0.77 -1.42
CA PHE A 52 1.41 1.73 -2.52
C PHE A 52 0.95 3.12 -2.08
N LEU A 53 -0.22 3.22 -1.42
CA LEU A 53 -0.76 4.47 -0.89
C LEU A 53 0.16 5.09 0.17
N GLY A 54 0.73 4.28 1.07
CA GLY A 54 1.68 4.75 2.08
C GLY A 54 2.92 5.38 1.45
N ARG A 55 3.44 4.77 0.37
CA ARG A 55 4.61 5.27 -0.35
C ARG A 55 4.33 6.59 -1.06
N ILE A 56 3.19 6.72 -1.73
CA ILE A 56 2.84 7.93 -2.49
C ILE A 56 2.26 9.06 -1.62
N SER A 57 1.95 8.80 -0.34
CA SER A 57 1.31 9.77 0.57
C SER A 57 2.13 11.04 0.80
N THR A 58 3.44 10.99 0.53
CA THR A 58 4.37 12.12 0.69
C THR A 58 4.77 12.75 -0.65
N LEU A 59 4.20 12.33 -1.78
CA LEU A 59 4.48 12.94 -3.08
C LEU A 59 3.86 14.34 -3.17
N GLY A 60 4.64 15.28 -3.73
CA GLY A 60 4.11 16.57 -4.17
C GLY A 60 3.18 16.41 -5.38
N LEU A 61 2.19 17.30 -5.50
CA LEU A 61 1.14 17.22 -6.53
C LEU A 61 1.68 17.20 -7.98
N ASP A 62 2.87 17.75 -8.23
CA ASP A 62 3.42 17.96 -9.58
C ASP A 62 3.89 16.66 -10.27
N GLU A 63 4.19 15.59 -9.52
CA GLU A 63 4.62 14.27 -10.05
C GLU A 63 3.57 13.16 -9.83
N ALA A 64 2.42 13.48 -9.22
CA ALA A 64 1.55 12.48 -8.61
C ALA A 64 0.48 11.89 -9.54
N ALA A 65 0.23 12.44 -10.74
CA ALA A 65 -0.94 12.07 -11.55
C ALA A 65 -1.01 10.57 -11.89
N ASP A 66 0.09 10.00 -12.41
CA ASP A 66 0.16 8.59 -12.79
C ASP A 66 0.11 7.67 -11.56
N TYR A 67 0.69 8.11 -10.44
CA TYR A 67 0.63 7.39 -9.17
C TYR A 67 -0.79 7.38 -8.59
N LEU A 68 -1.51 8.50 -8.66
CA LEU A 68 -2.90 8.61 -8.20
C LEU A 68 -3.85 7.77 -9.06
N GLU A 69 -3.62 7.74 -10.38
CA GLU A 69 -4.38 6.90 -11.31
C GLU A 69 -4.19 5.41 -11.00
N MET A 70 -2.95 4.97 -10.74
CA MET A 70 -2.67 3.61 -10.28
C MET A 70 -3.29 3.31 -8.90
N ALA A 71 -3.20 4.25 -7.95
CA ALA A 71 -3.81 4.11 -6.63
C ALA A 71 -5.33 3.91 -6.71
N ALA A 72 -6.01 4.67 -7.57
CA ALA A 72 -7.43 4.53 -7.82
C ALA A 72 -7.78 3.16 -8.40
N ARG A 73 -6.94 2.64 -9.32
CA ARG A 73 -7.10 1.27 -9.86
C ARG A 73 -6.98 0.21 -8.75
N LEU A 74 -5.97 0.29 -7.88
CA LEU A 74 -5.77 -0.65 -6.78
C LEU A 74 -6.93 -0.62 -5.78
N LEU A 75 -7.40 0.58 -5.41
CA LEU A 75 -8.57 0.75 -4.53
C LEU A 75 -9.83 0.14 -5.13
N ARG A 76 -10.06 0.32 -6.44
CA ARG A 76 -11.20 -0.28 -7.14
C ARG A 76 -11.16 -1.81 -7.08
N ILE A 77 -9.99 -2.41 -7.30
CA ILE A 77 -9.81 -3.87 -7.21
C ILE A 77 -10.05 -4.34 -5.77
N LYS A 78 -9.46 -3.69 -4.77
CA LYS A 78 -9.67 -4.00 -3.34
C LYS A 78 -11.14 -3.95 -2.96
N ALA A 79 -11.86 -2.92 -3.40
CA ALA A 79 -13.29 -2.79 -3.17
C ALA A 79 -14.06 -3.95 -3.80
N GLN A 80 -13.81 -4.27 -5.08
CA GLN A 80 -14.47 -5.37 -5.80
C GLN A 80 -14.25 -6.74 -5.16
N MET A 81 -13.06 -7.00 -4.62
CA MET A 81 -12.76 -8.26 -3.93
C MET A 81 -13.54 -8.43 -2.62
N ARG A 82 -14.02 -7.34 -2.02
CA ARG A 82 -14.82 -7.35 -0.78
C ARG A 82 -16.31 -7.22 -1.02
N LEU A 83 -16.72 -6.91 -2.25
CA LEU A 83 -18.14 -6.90 -2.61
C LEU A 83 -18.64 -8.35 -2.63
N PRO A 84 -19.74 -8.68 -1.94
CA PRO A 84 -20.37 -9.97 -2.12
C PRO A 84 -20.69 -10.12 -3.61
N ARG A 85 -20.28 -11.24 -4.21
CA ARG A 85 -20.79 -11.61 -5.54
C ARG A 85 -22.30 -11.53 -5.41
N ALA A 86 -22.95 -10.73 -6.24
CA ALA A 86 -24.38 -10.83 -6.42
C ALA A 86 -24.63 -12.19 -7.07
N ASP A 87 -24.61 -13.24 -6.25
CA ASP A 87 -25.26 -14.50 -6.55
C ASP A 87 -26.76 -14.19 -6.45
N GLY A 88 -27.24 -13.48 -7.47
CA GLY A 88 -28.66 -13.44 -7.83
C GLY A 88 -28.98 -14.79 -8.44
N GLY A 89 -30.06 -15.40 -7.92
CA GLY A 89 -30.51 -16.75 -8.27
C GLY A 89 -31.06 -16.92 -9.69
#